data_AF-A0A1W6LMN3-F1
#
_entry.id   AF-A0A1W6LMN3-F1
#
_cell.length_a   1.000
_cell.length_b   1.000
_cell.length_c   1.000
_cell.angle_alpha   90.00
_cell.angle_beta   90.00
_cell.angle_gamma   90.00
#
_symmetry.space_group_name_H-M   'P 1'
#
loop_
_entity.id
_entity.type
_entity.pdbx_description
1 polymer ?
#
loop_
_entity_poly.entity_id
_entity_poly.type
_entity_poly.pdbx_seq_one_letter_code
_entity_poly.pdbx_strand_id
1 'polypeptide(L)'
;MFARKLAIITFAALIPAFLLAESSGEHQKPYKLKKLADSFAFTEGPAADSNGNIFFTDIPNNKIHIYTDEGKLKTFLKGSKGANGLAFDESGNLIACMGSAGKVASIDPEKNIKTLAGEYKSKPFNSPNDLWLTPEGGIYFTDPRYGRRDNLPQDGEHVYYLPPDKSKPIRVIDDMVRPNGIVGDPARSLLYVADAGAGKTYSYKPKPDGTLSEKKLFVEFGSDGMTLDSQGNLYITNEKVMAFNPEGKQILTIDTPERPSNLCFASNKEKKLFITARTSLYCAVMENRLYSFTVNDIDSSPVSLSEYQGRVVLVVNVASKCGFTKQYAELQELYEKYKDEGFTVLGFPANNFANQEPGSNAEIKNFCTSKFNVTFPMFSKISVKGKDIHPLYDYLTDKSQSGENAHKITWNFNKFLINRAGNTIAYFGSRTSPMDKKIVQKIEKALQE
;
A
#
# COMPACT_ATOMS: atom_id res chain seq x y z
N MET A 1 62.48 56.37 20.41
CA MET A 1 61.81 55.07 20.22
C MET A 1 60.41 55.17 20.82
N PHE A 2 59.44 55.69 20.07
CA PHE A 2 58.06 55.86 20.53
C PHE A 2 57.14 55.11 19.57
N ALA A 3 56.61 53.97 20.02
CA ALA A 3 55.69 53.14 19.26
C ALA A 3 54.26 53.69 19.38
N ARG A 4 53.72 54.19 18.26
CA ARG A 4 52.30 54.50 18.09
C ARG A 4 51.54 53.19 17.87
N LYS A 5 50.60 52.85 18.77
CA LYS A 5 49.62 51.78 18.55
C LYS A 5 48.52 52.31 17.61
N LEU A 6 48.39 51.68 16.45
CA LEU A 6 47.31 51.88 15.49
C LEU A 6 46.08 51.12 16.00
N ALA A 7 44.98 51.81 16.29
CA ALA A 7 43.69 51.19 16.57
C ALA A 7 42.96 50.97 15.23
N ILE A 8 42.80 49.72 14.83
CA ILE A 8 41.98 49.32 13.68
C ILE A 8 40.54 49.25 14.18
N ILE A 9 39.69 50.19 13.73
CA ILE A 9 38.25 50.13 13.92
C ILE A 9 37.67 49.32 12.76
N THR A 10 37.32 48.07 13.01
CA THR A 10 36.56 47.22 12.09
C THR A 10 35.08 47.60 12.16
N PHE A 11 34.55 48.19 11.10
CA PHE A 11 33.10 48.34 10.88
C PHE A 11 32.53 46.95 10.55
N ALA A 12 31.83 46.33 11.51
CA ALA A 12 31.00 45.16 11.25
C ALA A 12 29.68 45.63 10.61
N ALA A 13 29.52 45.40 9.31
CA ALA A 13 28.25 45.60 8.63
C ALA A 13 27.25 44.55 9.12
N LEU A 14 26.20 44.98 9.83
CA LEU A 14 25.03 44.14 10.10
C LEU A 14 24.30 43.88 8.78
N ILE A 15 24.49 42.70 8.22
CA ILE A 15 23.61 42.15 7.18
C ILE A 15 22.39 41.60 7.92
N PRO A 16 21.14 42.02 7.60
CA PRO A 16 19.97 41.43 8.18
C PRO A 16 19.91 39.96 7.74
N ALA A 17 19.98 39.05 8.70
CA ALA A 17 19.74 37.63 8.46
C ALA A 17 18.27 37.46 8.06
N PHE A 18 18.01 37.44 6.75
CA PHE A 18 16.78 36.84 6.24
C PHE A 18 16.81 35.37 6.67
N LEU A 19 15.93 35.01 7.60
CA LEU A 19 15.57 33.61 7.79
C LEU A 19 14.97 33.12 6.47
N LEU A 20 15.81 32.46 5.66
CA LEU A 20 15.33 31.48 4.73
C LEU A 20 14.73 30.37 5.59
N ALA A 21 13.41 30.39 5.75
CA ALA A 21 12.69 29.19 6.09
C ALA A 21 12.95 28.21 4.94
N GLU A 22 13.98 27.37 5.10
CA GLU A 22 14.05 26.12 4.37
C GLU A 22 12.75 25.39 4.72
N SER A 23 11.80 25.36 3.79
CA SER A 23 10.75 24.36 3.82
C SER A 23 11.43 23.02 3.58
N SER A 24 12.08 22.51 4.62
CA SER A 24 12.25 21.08 4.80
C SER A 24 10.83 20.53 4.87
N GLY A 25 10.28 20.22 3.70
CA GLY A 25 9.07 19.43 3.63
C GLY A 25 9.39 18.11 4.30
N GLU A 26 9.06 17.98 5.58
CA GLU A 26 8.71 16.70 6.13
C GLU A 26 7.60 16.19 5.22
N HIS A 27 7.99 15.39 4.23
CA HIS A 27 7.05 14.68 3.40
C HIS A 27 6.20 13.87 4.37
N GLN A 28 4.95 14.29 4.53
CA GLN A 28 4.00 13.62 5.39
C GLN A 28 4.01 12.14 5.00
N LYS A 29 4.29 11.27 5.97
CA LYS A 29 4.31 9.82 5.75
C LYS A 29 2.98 9.45 5.10
N PRO A 30 2.94 8.59 4.06
CA PRO A 30 1.70 8.22 3.37
C PRO A 30 0.84 7.27 4.23
N TYR A 31 0.93 7.39 5.56
CA TYR A 31 0.20 6.63 6.54
C TYR A 31 0.20 7.36 7.89
N LYS A 32 -0.84 7.14 8.67
CA LYS A 32 -0.91 7.46 10.11
C LYS A 32 -0.93 6.18 10.91
N LEU A 33 0.07 5.98 11.77
CA LEU A 33 0.14 4.81 12.65
C LEU A 33 -0.54 5.11 13.99
N LYS A 34 -1.39 4.18 14.45
CA LYS A 34 -2.04 4.23 15.75
C LYS A 34 -1.82 2.92 16.51
N LYS A 35 -1.39 2.97 17.77
CA LYS A 35 -1.45 1.82 18.68
C LYS A 35 -2.90 1.60 19.10
N LEU A 36 -3.41 0.38 18.94
CA LEU A 36 -4.80 0.04 19.22
C LEU A 36 -4.97 -0.71 20.53
N ALA A 37 -4.05 -1.62 20.82
CA ALA A 37 -4.02 -2.41 22.04
C ALA A 37 -2.58 -2.85 22.35
N ASP A 38 -2.32 -3.19 23.61
CA ASP A 38 -1.03 -3.67 24.09
C ASP A 38 -1.20 -4.69 25.23
N SER A 39 -0.11 -4.95 25.96
CA SER A 39 -0.08 -5.85 27.12
C SER A 39 -0.24 -7.34 26.74
N PHE A 40 0.16 -7.71 25.53
CA PHE A 40 0.26 -9.09 25.06
C PHE A 40 1.68 -9.64 25.29
N ALA A 41 1.84 -10.97 25.26
CA ALA A 41 3.15 -11.59 25.36
C ALA A 41 3.87 -11.63 24.00
N PHE A 42 3.17 -12.09 22.95
CA PHE A 42 3.64 -12.02 21.58
C PHE A 42 2.46 -12.14 20.60
N THR A 43 2.13 -11.04 19.92
CA THR A 43 1.03 -10.97 18.96
C THR A 43 1.42 -11.51 17.59
N GLU A 44 0.53 -12.23 16.91
CA GLU A 44 0.76 -12.85 15.60
C GLU A 44 -0.53 -13.04 14.80
N GLY A 45 -0.37 -13.48 13.55
CA GLY A 45 -1.41 -14.02 12.67
C GLY A 45 -2.73 -13.25 12.65
N PRO A 46 -2.76 -11.95 12.33
CA PRO A 46 -4.00 -11.22 12.24
C PRO A 46 -4.82 -11.65 11.03
N ALA A 47 -6.14 -11.76 11.19
CA ALA A 47 -7.10 -12.02 10.13
C ALA A 47 -8.35 -11.14 10.32
N ALA A 48 -8.83 -10.55 9.22
CA ALA A 48 -10.03 -9.74 9.23
C ALA A 48 -11.27 -10.59 8.87
N ASP A 49 -12.35 -10.44 9.63
CA ASP A 49 -13.65 -10.99 9.25
C ASP A 49 -14.38 -10.07 8.25
N SER A 50 -15.52 -10.51 7.73
CA SER A 50 -16.34 -9.73 6.78
C SER A 50 -16.95 -8.46 7.38
N ASN A 51 -16.99 -8.34 8.71
CA ASN A 51 -17.49 -7.16 9.43
C ASN A 51 -16.38 -6.13 9.71
N GLY A 52 -15.13 -6.44 9.36
CA GLY A 52 -13.96 -5.60 9.64
C GLY A 52 -13.43 -5.73 11.07
N ASN A 53 -13.85 -6.73 11.83
CA ASN A 53 -13.21 -7.09 13.09
C ASN A 53 -11.89 -7.82 12.80
N ILE A 54 -10.89 -7.59 13.65
CA ILE A 54 -9.56 -8.16 13.48
C ILE A 54 -9.31 -9.19 14.57
N PHE A 55 -9.16 -10.44 14.16
CA PHE A 55 -8.74 -11.53 15.01
C PHE A 55 -7.22 -11.61 14.96
N PHE A 56 -6.57 -11.92 16.08
CA PHE A 56 -5.12 -12.10 16.12
C PHE A 56 -4.75 -12.98 17.32
N THR A 57 -3.58 -13.60 17.27
CA THR A 57 -3.13 -14.52 18.31
C THR A 57 -2.22 -13.84 19.32
N ASP A 58 -2.26 -14.31 20.56
CA ASP A 58 -1.25 -14.03 21.58
C ASP A 58 -0.67 -15.38 22.00
N ILE A 59 0.38 -15.80 21.29
CA ILE A 59 0.84 -17.19 21.26
C ILE A 59 1.22 -17.70 22.66
N PRO A 60 2.09 -17.01 23.44
CA PRO A 60 2.52 -17.52 24.74
C PRO A 60 1.39 -17.55 25.77
N ASN A 61 0.44 -16.61 25.65
CA ASN A 61 -0.76 -16.59 26.51
C ASN A 61 -1.86 -17.56 26.05
N ASN A 62 -1.64 -18.28 24.94
CA ASN A 62 -2.51 -19.33 24.42
C ASN A 62 -3.94 -18.82 24.16
N LYS A 63 -4.05 -17.65 23.53
CA LYS A 63 -5.32 -16.96 23.26
C LYS A 63 -5.43 -16.51 21.81
N ILE A 64 -6.67 -16.36 21.37
CA ILE A 64 -7.06 -15.60 20.19
C ILE A 64 -7.89 -14.42 20.69
N HIS A 65 -7.54 -13.22 20.26
CA HIS A 65 -8.22 -11.97 20.56
C HIS A 65 -9.01 -11.47 19.34
N ILE A 66 -9.97 -10.59 19.59
CA ILE A 66 -10.70 -9.83 18.58
C ILE A 66 -10.61 -8.35 18.94
N TYR A 67 -10.23 -7.52 17.98
CA TYR A 67 -10.38 -6.06 18.02
C TYR A 67 -11.52 -5.68 17.08
N THR A 68 -12.63 -5.19 17.65
CA THR A 68 -13.84 -4.91 16.85
C THR A 68 -13.70 -3.64 16.02
N ASP A 69 -14.49 -3.46 14.95
CA ASP A 69 -14.49 -2.22 14.16
C ASP A 69 -14.89 -0.98 14.99
N GLU A 70 -15.62 -1.21 16.10
CA GLU A 70 -15.98 -0.22 17.12
C GLU A 70 -14.81 0.16 18.06
N GLY A 71 -13.66 -0.50 17.92
CA GLY A 71 -12.47 -0.24 18.71
C GLY A 71 -12.42 -0.93 20.07
N LYS A 72 -13.06 -2.09 20.23
CA LYS A 72 -13.06 -2.84 21.50
C LYS A 72 -12.22 -4.11 21.39
N LEU A 73 -11.30 -4.30 22.33
CA LEU A 73 -10.55 -5.55 22.49
C LEU A 73 -11.37 -6.56 23.32
N LYS A 74 -11.49 -7.80 22.84
CA LYS A 74 -12.06 -8.94 23.58
C LYS A 74 -11.21 -10.19 23.37
N THR A 75 -11.35 -11.18 24.25
CA THR A 75 -10.81 -12.53 24.02
C THR A 75 -11.85 -13.36 23.29
N PHE A 76 -11.49 -13.87 22.11
CA PHE A 76 -12.31 -14.79 21.34
C PHE A 76 -12.21 -16.22 21.90
N LEU A 77 -10.98 -16.74 21.98
CA LEU A 77 -10.69 -18.11 22.42
C LEU A 77 -9.57 -18.13 23.46
N LYS A 78 -9.74 -18.95 24.51
CA LYS A 78 -8.67 -19.33 25.45
C LYS A 78 -8.28 -20.78 25.18
N GLY A 79 -7.03 -21.15 25.41
CA GLY A 79 -6.58 -22.52 25.18
C GLY A 79 -6.41 -22.84 23.69
N SER A 80 -5.94 -21.88 22.89
CA SER A 80 -5.84 -21.95 21.43
C SER A 80 -4.84 -23.00 20.89
N LYS A 81 -4.18 -23.75 21.78
CA LYS A 81 -3.14 -24.75 21.50
C LYS A 81 -2.03 -24.20 20.61
N GLY A 82 -1.58 -22.99 20.93
CA GLY A 82 -0.53 -22.30 20.19
C GLY A 82 -0.98 -21.91 18.78
N ALA A 83 -2.23 -21.46 18.64
CA ALA A 83 -2.68 -20.82 17.41
C ALA A 83 -1.72 -19.67 17.05
N ASN A 84 -1.34 -19.60 15.77
CA ASN A 84 -0.45 -18.60 15.20
C ASN A 84 -1.15 -17.89 14.02
N GLY A 85 -0.80 -18.20 12.77
CA GLY A 85 -1.46 -17.68 11.57
C GLY A 85 -2.94 -18.02 11.53
N LEU A 86 -3.74 -17.05 11.08
CA LEU A 86 -5.19 -17.13 11.01
C LEU A 86 -5.67 -16.72 9.61
N ALA A 87 -6.81 -17.27 9.19
CA ALA A 87 -7.59 -16.76 8.05
C ALA A 87 -9.07 -17.11 8.22
N PHE A 88 -9.96 -16.42 7.51
CA PHE A 88 -11.37 -16.78 7.46
C PHE A 88 -11.69 -17.55 6.18
N ASP A 89 -12.50 -18.61 6.31
CA ASP A 89 -13.13 -19.23 5.15
C ASP A 89 -14.41 -18.47 4.74
N GLU A 90 -14.97 -18.81 3.58
CA GLU A 90 -16.18 -18.17 3.05
C GLU A 90 -17.43 -18.37 3.94
N SER A 91 -17.41 -19.38 4.81
CA SER A 91 -18.50 -19.67 5.76
C SER A 91 -18.35 -18.86 7.07
N GLY A 92 -17.28 -18.06 7.21
CA GLY A 92 -16.99 -17.28 8.41
C GLY A 92 -16.33 -18.07 9.53
N ASN A 93 -15.84 -19.30 9.26
CA ASN A 93 -15.03 -20.03 10.24
C ASN A 93 -13.60 -19.49 10.24
N LEU A 94 -13.01 -19.42 11.42
CA LEU A 94 -11.62 -19.06 11.60
C LEU A 94 -10.73 -20.29 11.41
N ILE A 95 -9.92 -20.31 10.37
CA ILE A 95 -8.89 -21.31 10.14
C ILE A 95 -7.63 -20.88 10.88
N ALA A 96 -7.04 -21.79 11.65
CA ALA A 96 -5.91 -21.51 12.51
C ALA A 96 -4.79 -22.55 12.38
N CYS A 97 -3.56 -22.05 12.29
CA CYS A 97 -2.33 -22.83 12.49
C CYS A 97 -2.12 -23.07 13.99
N MET A 98 -2.54 -24.23 14.51
CA MET A 98 -2.39 -24.61 15.93
C MET A 98 -1.01 -25.25 16.15
N GLY A 99 0.03 -24.42 16.17
CA GLY A 99 1.43 -24.84 16.17
C GLY A 99 1.81 -25.80 17.30
N SER A 100 1.38 -25.55 18.53
CA SER A 100 1.69 -26.45 19.67
C SER A 100 0.97 -27.80 19.58
N ALA A 101 -0.14 -27.88 18.83
CA ALA A 101 -0.83 -29.14 18.56
C ALA A 101 -0.27 -29.89 17.34
N GLY A 102 0.54 -29.23 16.50
CA GLY A 102 0.99 -29.77 15.21
C GLY A 102 -0.15 -29.95 14.22
N LYS A 103 -1.12 -29.01 14.19
CA LYS A 103 -2.36 -29.14 13.40
C LYS A 103 -2.78 -27.82 12.74
N VAL A 104 -3.52 -27.93 11.65
CA VAL A 104 -4.39 -26.88 11.11
C VAL A 104 -5.83 -27.25 11.44
N ALA A 105 -6.61 -26.29 11.93
CA ALA A 105 -7.99 -26.50 12.37
C ALA A 105 -8.92 -25.38 11.92
N SER A 106 -10.21 -25.67 11.78
CA SER A 106 -11.27 -24.66 11.72
C SER A 106 -11.88 -24.45 13.11
N ILE A 107 -12.27 -23.22 13.38
CA ILE A 107 -12.96 -22.79 14.59
C ILE A 107 -14.22 -22.07 14.14
N ASP A 108 -15.39 -22.64 14.45
CA ASP A 108 -16.67 -22.03 14.09
C ASP A 108 -17.01 -20.84 15.02
N PRO A 109 -18.05 -20.03 14.71
CA PRO A 109 -18.47 -18.92 15.56
C PRO A 109 -18.83 -19.33 17.00
N GLU A 110 -19.33 -20.55 17.20
CA GLU A 110 -19.62 -21.18 18.49
C GLU A 110 -18.36 -21.66 19.22
N LYS A 111 -17.18 -21.54 18.59
CA LYS A 111 -15.84 -21.89 19.09
C LYS A 111 -15.57 -23.39 19.17
N ASN A 112 -16.31 -24.20 18.43
CA ASN A 112 -15.99 -25.62 18.25
C ASN A 112 -14.78 -25.75 17.32
N ILE A 113 -13.86 -26.63 17.69
CA ILE A 113 -12.60 -26.81 16.97
C ILE A 113 -12.63 -28.13 16.20
N LYS A 114 -12.47 -28.07 14.88
CA LYS A 114 -12.36 -29.24 14.00
C LYS A 114 -10.98 -29.28 13.36
N THR A 115 -10.26 -30.38 13.55
CA THR A 115 -8.97 -30.58 12.86
C THR A 115 -9.22 -30.75 11.36
N LEU A 116 -8.51 -29.98 10.53
CA LEU A 116 -8.53 -30.08 9.08
C LEU A 116 -7.33 -30.86 8.54
N ALA A 117 -6.15 -30.63 9.12
CA ALA A 117 -4.95 -31.41 8.85
C ALA A 117 -4.18 -31.62 10.15
N GLY A 118 -3.84 -32.87 10.47
CA GLY A 118 -3.11 -33.20 11.69
C GLY A 118 -1.84 -34.00 11.49
N GLU A 119 -1.57 -34.50 10.29
CA GLU A 119 -0.40 -35.32 10.01
C GLU A 119 0.01 -35.30 8.54
N TYR A 120 1.28 -35.59 8.30
CA TYR A 120 1.83 -35.95 7.01
C TYR A 120 2.72 -37.19 7.18
N LYS A 121 2.50 -38.20 6.33
CA LYS A 121 3.16 -39.53 6.43
C LYS A 121 3.09 -40.11 7.85
N SER A 122 1.90 -40.06 8.46
CA SER A 122 1.60 -40.61 9.80
C SER A 122 2.40 -39.99 10.95
N LYS A 123 2.97 -38.80 10.74
CA LYS A 123 3.61 -38.00 11.79
C LYS A 123 2.91 -36.64 11.87
N PRO A 124 2.77 -36.05 13.07
CA PRO A 124 2.22 -34.71 13.19
C PRO A 124 3.09 -33.69 12.47
N PHE A 125 2.53 -32.52 12.18
CA PHE A 125 3.31 -31.38 11.70
C PHE A 125 4.26 -30.86 12.79
N ASN A 126 5.32 -30.14 12.42
CA ASN A 126 6.30 -29.59 13.34
C ASN A 126 5.68 -28.55 14.29
N SER A 127 5.09 -27.52 13.69
CA SER A 127 4.39 -26.40 14.31
C SER A 127 3.87 -25.50 13.18
N PRO A 128 2.70 -25.83 12.57
CA PRO A 128 2.09 -24.97 11.54
C PRO A 128 2.10 -23.51 11.99
N ASN A 129 2.58 -22.63 11.12
CA ASN A 129 2.93 -21.26 11.48
C ASN A 129 2.02 -20.24 10.82
N ASP A 130 2.07 -20.11 9.50
CA ASP A 130 1.22 -19.20 8.75
C ASP A 130 0.47 -19.94 7.62
N LEU A 131 -0.63 -19.37 7.14
CA LEU A 131 -1.50 -20.01 6.15
C LEU A 131 -2.19 -19.03 5.21
N TRP A 132 -2.52 -19.51 4.02
CA TRP A 132 -3.33 -18.80 3.04
C TRP A 132 -4.38 -19.73 2.43
N LEU A 133 -5.62 -19.23 2.29
CA LEU A 133 -6.73 -19.96 1.67
C LEU A 133 -6.83 -19.61 0.19
N THR A 134 -6.97 -20.63 -0.66
CA THR A 134 -7.31 -20.41 -2.07
C THR A 134 -8.79 -20.02 -2.19
N PRO A 135 -9.20 -19.31 -3.26
CA PRO A 135 -10.61 -19.01 -3.52
C PRO A 135 -11.50 -20.26 -3.54
N GLU A 136 -10.96 -21.40 -3.97
CA GLU A 136 -11.69 -22.68 -4.02
C GLU A 136 -11.72 -23.41 -2.66
N GLY A 137 -11.16 -22.81 -1.61
CA GLY A 137 -11.13 -23.37 -0.26
C GLY A 137 -9.95 -24.31 0.01
N GLY A 138 -8.93 -24.36 -0.85
CA GLY A 138 -7.65 -25.02 -0.54
C GLY A 138 -6.88 -24.25 0.54
N ILE A 139 -5.90 -24.88 1.20
CA ILE A 139 -5.11 -24.23 2.26
C ILE A 139 -3.63 -24.51 2.02
N TYR A 140 -2.85 -23.47 1.73
CA TYR A 140 -1.40 -23.54 1.87
C TYR A 140 -0.99 -23.14 3.27
N PHE A 141 -0.03 -23.85 3.87
CA PHE A 141 0.48 -23.50 5.19
C PHE A 141 1.96 -23.86 5.35
N THR A 142 2.66 -23.09 6.16
CA THR A 142 4.08 -23.30 6.47
C THR A 142 4.23 -24.06 7.78
N ASP A 143 5.22 -24.95 7.84
CA ASP A 143 5.46 -25.84 9.00
C ASP A 143 6.91 -25.75 9.54
N PRO A 144 7.36 -24.56 9.95
CA PRO A 144 8.67 -24.37 10.56
C PRO A 144 8.76 -24.90 11.99
N ARG A 145 9.96 -24.82 12.57
CA ARG A 145 10.17 -25.04 14.01
C ARG A 145 11.02 -23.94 14.64
N TYR A 146 10.37 -23.08 15.41
CA TYR A 146 11.04 -22.15 16.31
C TYR A 146 11.32 -22.80 17.67
N GLY A 147 12.45 -22.43 18.30
CA GLY A 147 12.91 -23.02 19.57
C GLY A 147 13.67 -24.34 19.40
N ARG A 148 13.30 -25.37 20.17
CA ARG A 148 14.00 -26.67 20.22
C ARG A 148 13.72 -27.51 18.96
N ARG A 149 14.79 -28.03 18.34
CA ARG A 149 14.81 -28.67 16.99
C ARG A 149 15.45 -30.06 16.93
N ASP A 150 15.86 -30.62 18.06
CA ASP A 150 16.52 -31.94 18.12
C ASP A 150 15.59 -33.12 17.79
N ASN A 151 14.26 -32.95 17.93
CA ASN A 151 13.26 -33.98 17.64
C ASN A 151 12.10 -33.40 16.82
N LEU A 152 12.36 -33.08 15.55
CA LEU A 152 11.31 -32.65 14.62
C LEU A 152 10.38 -33.82 14.26
N PRO A 153 9.05 -33.65 14.33
CA PRO A 153 8.11 -34.63 13.80
C PRO A 153 8.31 -34.90 12.30
N GLN A 154 8.46 -33.85 11.49
CA GLN A 154 8.75 -33.95 10.07
C GLN A 154 10.27 -33.97 9.83
N ASP A 155 10.69 -34.47 8.68
CA ASP A 155 12.09 -34.59 8.26
C ASP A 155 12.73 -33.25 7.81
N GLY A 156 12.05 -32.12 8.05
CA GLY A 156 12.48 -30.78 7.68
C GLY A 156 11.39 -29.75 7.97
N GLU A 157 11.67 -28.49 7.68
CA GLU A 157 10.73 -27.36 7.79
C GLU A 157 10.16 -27.09 6.39
N HIS A 158 8.88 -27.42 6.17
CA HIS A 158 8.29 -27.54 4.82
C HIS A 158 7.06 -26.65 4.62
N VAL A 159 6.59 -26.55 3.38
CA VAL A 159 5.27 -25.98 3.06
C VAL A 159 4.37 -27.06 2.52
N TYR A 160 3.12 -27.02 2.96
CA TYR A 160 2.09 -28.00 2.61
C TYR A 160 0.88 -27.33 1.96
N TYR A 161 0.16 -28.10 1.16
CA TYR A 161 -1.13 -27.76 0.61
C TYR A 161 -2.18 -28.79 1.03
N LEU A 162 -3.31 -28.35 1.59
CA LEU A 162 -4.49 -29.17 1.83
C LEU A 162 -5.56 -28.82 0.78
N PRO A 163 -5.98 -29.79 -0.06
CA PRO A 163 -6.98 -29.54 -1.08
C PRO A 163 -8.36 -29.12 -0.51
N PRO A 164 -9.25 -28.52 -1.33
CA PRO A 164 -10.58 -28.09 -0.90
C PRO A 164 -11.43 -29.18 -0.24
N ASP A 165 -11.33 -30.41 -0.75
CA ASP A 165 -12.05 -31.58 -0.24
C ASP A 165 -11.51 -32.10 1.12
N LYS A 166 -10.44 -31.49 1.63
CA LYS A 166 -9.77 -31.86 2.89
C LYS A 166 -9.29 -33.31 2.93
N SER A 167 -9.04 -33.92 1.77
CA SER A 167 -8.64 -35.32 1.65
C SER A 167 -7.29 -35.63 2.32
N LYS A 168 -6.19 -35.08 1.79
CA LYS A 168 -4.85 -35.29 2.34
C LYS A 168 -3.89 -34.14 2.00
N PRO A 169 -3.09 -33.68 2.97
CA PRO A 169 -2.06 -32.67 2.71
C PRO A 169 -0.93 -33.20 1.82
N ILE A 170 -0.45 -32.34 0.93
CA ILE A 170 0.65 -32.55 -0.01
C ILE A 170 1.81 -31.66 0.42
N ARG A 171 3.05 -32.17 0.44
CA ARG A 171 4.24 -31.33 0.61
C ARG A 171 4.56 -30.66 -0.73
N VAL A 172 4.60 -29.34 -0.75
CA VAL A 172 4.74 -28.55 -1.99
C VAL A 172 6.04 -27.75 -2.07
N ILE A 173 6.73 -27.53 -0.94
CA ILE A 173 8.07 -26.95 -0.87
C ILE A 173 8.86 -27.70 0.21
N ASP A 174 10.06 -28.15 -0.15
CA ASP A 174 10.99 -28.87 0.71
C ASP A 174 12.46 -28.39 0.64
N ASP A 175 12.67 -27.26 -0.04
CA ASP A 175 14.00 -26.71 -0.35
C ASP A 175 14.28 -25.35 0.33
N MET A 176 13.48 -24.97 1.34
CA MET A 176 13.66 -23.76 2.14
C MET A 176 14.44 -24.03 3.42
N VAL A 177 15.18 -23.02 3.90
CA VAL A 177 15.87 -23.08 5.19
C VAL A 177 14.85 -22.99 6.33
N ARG A 178 13.91 -22.05 6.23
CA ARG A 178 12.78 -21.93 7.16
C ARG A 178 11.60 -21.19 6.52
N PRO A 179 10.55 -21.88 6.06
CA PRO A 179 9.35 -21.23 5.54
C PRO A 179 8.60 -20.49 6.64
N ASN A 180 8.01 -19.33 6.33
CA ASN A 180 7.22 -18.56 7.30
C ASN A 180 5.96 -17.95 6.68
N GLY A 181 5.89 -16.62 6.52
CA GLY A 181 4.74 -15.95 5.93
C GLY A 181 4.43 -16.45 4.53
N ILE A 182 3.13 -16.52 4.23
CA ILE A 182 2.61 -17.05 2.97
C ILE A 182 1.35 -16.28 2.56
N VAL A 183 1.27 -15.85 1.30
CA VAL A 183 0.08 -15.20 0.76
C VAL A 183 -0.04 -15.45 -0.74
N GLY A 184 -1.26 -15.69 -1.22
CA GLY A 184 -1.54 -15.86 -2.65
C GLY A 184 -2.15 -14.61 -3.29
N ASP A 185 -1.84 -14.43 -4.58
CA ASP A 185 -2.46 -13.45 -5.48
C ASP A 185 -3.23 -14.21 -6.57
N PRO A 186 -4.55 -14.43 -6.38
CA PRO A 186 -5.37 -15.10 -7.38
C PRO A 186 -5.44 -14.38 -8.72
N ALA A 187 -5.40 -13.04 -8.72
CA ALA A 187 -5.50 -12.24 -9.94
C ALA A 187 -4.29 -12.44 -10.86
N ARG A 188 -3.11 -12.71 -10.29
CA ARG A 188 -1.88 -12.98 -11.04
C ARG A 188 -1.49 -14.46 -11.08
N SER A 189 -2.24 -15.33 -10.41
CA SER A 189 -1.93 -16.74 -10.24
C SER A 189 -0.54 -16.95 -9.61
N LEU A 190 -0.28 -16.24 -8.52
CA LEU A 190 0.97 -16.30 -7.77
C LEU A 190 0.76 -16.74 -6.31
N LEU A 191 1.77 -17.38 -5.75
CA LEU A 191 1.92 -17.64 -4.31
C LEU A 191 3.27 -17.10 -3.85
N TYR A 192 3.26 -16.24 -2.85
CA TYR A 192 4.47 -15.74 -2.18
C TYR A 192 4.72 -16.54 -0.92
N VAL A 193 5.97 -16.93 -0.70
CA VAL A 193 6.41 -17.64 0.50
C VAL A 193 7.76 -17.08 0.96
N ALA A 194 7.84 -16.67 2.22
CA ALA A 194 9.09 -16.23 2.83
C ALA A 194 9.91 -17.43 3.30
N ASP A 195 11.20 -17.42 2.96
CA ASP A 195 12.23 -18.19 3.65
C ASP A 195 12.92 -17.27 4.67
N ALA A 196 12.38 -17.25 5.88
CA ALA A 196 12.87 -16.44 6.99
C ALA A 196 14.32 -16.83 7.39
N GLY A 197 14.69 -18.09 7.17
CA GLY A 197 16.02 -18.61 7.50
C GLY A 197 17.08 -18.17 6.49
N ALA A 198 16.72 -18.08 5.21
CA ALA A 198 17.60 -17.60 4.15
C ALA A 198 17.57 -16.07 3.99
N GLY A 199 16.61 -15.38 4.62
CA GLY A 199 16.42 -13.94 4.44
C GLY A 199 15.90 -13.59 3.04
N LYS A 200 15.03 -14.42 2.47
CA LYS A 200 14.50 -14.26 1.10
C LYS A 200 13.00 -14.47 1.03
N THR A 201 12.35 -13.88 0.03
CA THR A 201 10.95 -14.17 -0.31
C THR A 201 10.87 -14.60 -1.76
N TYR A 202 10.17 -15.69 -2.01
CA TYR A 202 10.02 -16.29 -3.33
C TYR A 202 8.56 -16.21 -3.80
N SER A 203 8.38 -16.08 -5.11
CA SER A 203 7.09 -16.26 -5.77
C SER A 203 7.06 -17.59 -6.53
N TYR A 204 5.90 -18.22 -6.57
CA TYR A 204 5.62 -19.47 -7.27
C TYR A 204 4.35 -19.32 -8.10
N LYS A 205 4.19 -20.17 -9.13
CA LYS A 205 2.92 -20.40 -9.81
C LYS A 205 2.24 -21.66 -9.28
N PRO A 206 1.08 -21.52 -8.60
CA PRO A 206 0.22 -22.65 -8.25
C PRO A 206 -0.32 -23.36 -9.49
N LYS A 207 -0.39 -24.69 -9.42
CA LYS A 207 -1.09 -25.53 -10.40
C LYS A 207 -2.48 -25.92 -9.87
N PRO A 208 -3.40 -26.40 -10.72
CA PRO A 208 -4.74 -26.79 -10.29
C PRO A 208 -4.79 -27.88 -9.20
N ASP A 209 -3.76 -28.73 -9.12
CA ASP A 209 -3.62 -29.76 -8.07
C ASP A 209 -3.00 -29.24 -6.76
N GLY A 210 -2.65 -27.94 -6.72
CA GLY A 210 -1.98 -27.27 -5.62
C GLY A 210 -0.48 -27.44 -5.56
N THR A 211 0.13 -28.18 -6.50
CA THR A 211 1.60 -28.20 -6.61
C THR A 211 2.12 -26.87 -7.16
N LEU A 212 3.39 -26.58 -6.91
CA LEU A 212 4.00 -25.31 -7.29
C LEU A 212 4.98 -25.47 -8.45
N SER A 213 5.16 -24.39 -9.21
CA SER A 213 6.14 -24.29 -10.29
C SER A 213 6.73 -22.89 -10.37
N GLU A 214 7.71 -22.68 -11.26
CA GLU A 214 8.30 -21.36 -11.53
C GLU A 214 8.78 -20.60 -10.28
N LYS A 215 9.49 -21.27 -9.36
CA LYS A 215 10.14 -20.61 -8.21
C LYS A 215 11.02 -19.46 -8.72
N LYS A 216 10.70 -18.25 -8.29
CA LYS A 216 11.47 -17.03 -8.61
C LYS A 216 11.76 -16.29 -7.31
N LEU A 217 13.00 -15.84 -7.15
CA LEU A 217 13.33 -14.89 -6.10
C LEU A 217 12.56 -13.60 -6.37
N PHE A 218 11.74 -13.16 -5.41
CA PHE A 218 10.98 -11.93 -5.52
C PHE A 218 11.76 -10.76 -4.91
N VAL A 219 12.20 -10.92 -3.65
CA VAL A 219 13.03 -9.93 -2.94
C VAL A 219 14.05 -10.61 -2.03
N GLU A 220 15.21 -9.96 -1.84
CA GLU A 220 16.28 -10.36 -0.91
C GLU A 220 15.95 -9.93 0.54
N PHE A 221 14.71 -10.21 0.96
CA PHE A 221 14.25 -10.04 2.34
C PHE A 221 13.40 -11.23 2.75
N GLY A 222 13.70 -11.78 3.92
CA GLY A 222 12.82 -12.73 4.60
C GLY A 222 11.66 -11.97 5.23
N SER A 223 10.62 -12.70 5.58
CA SER A 223 9.46 -12.16 6.29
C SER A 223 9.09 -13.05 7.46
N ASP A 224 8.52 -12.45 8.50
CA ASP A 224 7.69 -13.19 9.45
C ASP A 224 6.33 -13.43 8.75
N GLY A 225 5.29 -12.63 9.00
CA GLY A 225 4.06 -12.62 8.21
C GLY A 225 4.03 -11.64 7.02
N MET A 226 3.08 -11.82 6.09
CA MET A 226 2.93 -11.01 4.87
C MET A 226 1.47 -10.86 4.41
N THR A 227 1.17 -9.81 3.62
CA THR A 227 -0.14 -9.61 2.97
C THR A 227 0.00 -8.91 1.62
N LEU A 228 -1.07 -8.87 0.83
CA LEU A 228 -1.16 -8.10 -0.41
C LEU A 228 -2.23 -7.00 -0.31
N ASP A 229 -2.08 -5.91 -1.06
CA ASP A 229 -3.17 -4.98 -1.38
C ASP A 229 -3.82 -5.33 -2.74
N SER A 230 -4.95 -4.69 -3.08
CA SER A 230 -5.64 -4.90 -4.38
C SER A 230 -4.79 -4.60 -5.61
N GLN A 231 -3.70 -3.85 -5.46
CA GLN A 231 -2.79 -3.56 -6.56
C GLN A 231 -1.74 -4.65 -6.73
N GLY A 232 -1.71 -5.65 -5.84
CA GLY A 232 -0.69 -6.71 -5.81
C GLY A 232 0.63 -6.27 -5.21
N ASN A 233 0.65 -5.18 -4.44
CA ASN A 233 1.85 -4.83 -3.71
C ASN A 233 1.97 -5.77 -2.49
N LEU A 234 3.12 -6.42 -2.36
CA LEU A 234 3.44 -7.33 -1.27
C LEU A 234 3.97 -6.54 -0.08
N TYR A 235 3.31 -6.68 1.07
CA TYR A 235 3.76 -6.14 2.34
C TYR A 235 4.35 -7.27 3.17
N ILE A 236 5.58 -7.09 3.64
CA ILE A 236 6.31 -8.06 4.47
C ILE A 236 6.68 -7.45 5.82
N THR A 237 6.86 -8.31 6.82
CA THR A 237 7.39 -7.93 8.14
C THR A 237 8.86 -8.31 8.26
N ASN A 238 9.70 -7.33 8.60
CA ASN A 238 11.09 -7.56 8.97
C ASN A 238 11.40 -6.72 10.22
N GLU A 239 12.53 -6.00 10.28
CA GLU A 239 12.75 -4.97 11.31
C GLU A 239 11.68 -3.87 11.27
N LYS A 240 11.07 -3.66 10.10
CA LYS A 240 9.95 -2.74 9.83
C LYS A 240 8.97 -3.43 8.88
N VAL A 241 7.81 -2.83 8.64
CA VAL A 241 6.95 -3.26 7.52
C VAL A 241 7.46 -2.61 6.24
N MET A 242 7.62 -3.42 5.20
CA MET A 242 8.10 -2.99 3.88
C MET A 242 7.10 -3.41 2.82
N ALA A 243 6.73 -2.51 1.90
CA ALA A 243 5.87 -2.86 0.78
C ALA A 243 6.65 -2.80 -0.54
N PHE A 244 6.41 -3.77 -1.41
CA PHE A 244 7.04 -3.93 -2.71
C PHE A 244 5.97 -4.03 -3.78
N ASN A 245 6.18 -3.34 -4.89
CA ASN A 245 5.28 -3.48 -6.04
C ASN A 245 5.46 -4.84 -6.74
N PRO A 246 4.62 -5.20 -7.72
CA PRO A 246 4.72 -6.49 -8.43
C PRO A 246 6.06 -6.74 -9.15
N GLU A 247 6.87 -5.72 -9.39
CA GLU A 247 8.23 -5.85 -9.93
C GLU A 247 9.32 -6.04 -8.85
N GLY A 248 8.95 -6.12 -7.57
CA GLY A 248 9.89 -6.28 -6.46
C GLY A 248 10.61 -4.97 -6.07
N LYS A 249 10.17 -3.81 -6.57
CA LYS A 249 10.69 -2.50 -6.13
C LYS A 249 10.00 -2.10 -4.85
N GLN A 250 10.77 -1.73 -3.83
CA GLN A 250 10.23 -1.20 -2.58
C GLN A 250 9.57 0.15 -2.81
N ILE A 251 8.34 0.31 -2.34
CA ILE A 251 7.52 1.51 -2.53
C ILE A 251 7.12 2.18 -1.20
N LEU A 252 7.25 1.46 -0.09
CA LEU A 252 6.86 1.94 1.23
C LEU A 252 7.69 1.30 2.34
N THR A 253 7.93 2.07 3.40
CA THR A 253 8.35 1.57 4.70
C THR A 253 7.44 2.15 5.78
N ILE A 254 6.88 1.29 6.63
CA ILE A 254 6.12 1.70 7.80
C ILE A 254 6.97 1.42 9.04
N ASP A 255 7.33 2.48 9.76
CA ASP A 255 8.05 2.38 11.03
C ASP A 255 7.06 2.02 12.14
N THR A 256 7.29 0.90 12.83
CA THR A 256 6.55 0.52 14.02
C THR A 256 7.43 0.68 15.28
N PRO A 257 6.87 1.09 16.44
CA PRO A 257 7.64 1.20 17.68
C PRO A 257 8.22 -0.12 18.19
N GLU A 258 7.63 -1.24 17.77
CA GLU A 258 8.07 -2.60 18.08
C GLU A 258 8.26 -3.36 16.77
N ARG A 259 9.15 -4.36 16.75
CA ARG A 259 9.38 -5.18 15.56
C ARG A 259 8.07 -5.87 15.14
N PRO A 260 7.60 -5.67 13.90
CA PRO A 260 6.36 -6.28 13.43
C PRO A 260 6.56 -7.78 13.23
N SER A 261 5.51 -8.55 13.50
CA SER A 261 5.47 -10.01 13.36
C SER A 261 4.54 -10.42 12.22
N ASN A 262 3.39 -9.75 12.04
CA ASN A 262 2.46 -10.08 10.97
C ASN A 262 1.51 -8.91 10.69
N LEU A 263 0.71 -9.00 9.63
CA LEU A 263 -0.14 -7.93 9.16
C LEU A 263 -1.28 -8.43 8.28
N CYS A 264 -2.41 -7.72 8.31
CA CYS A 264 -3.51 -7.95 7.37
C CYS A 264 -4.23 -6.62 7.06
N PHE A 265 -4.82 -6.51 5.87
CA PHE A 265 -5.78 -5.44 5.60
C PHE A 265 -7.15 -5.80 6.20
N ALA A 266 -7.94 -4.78 6.54
CA ALA A 266 -9.36 -5.01 6.80
C ALA A 266 -10.10 -5.32 5.49
N SER A 267 -10.93 -6.37 5.51
CA SER A 267 -11.66 -6.95 4.36
C SER A 267 -12.43 -5.93 3.51
N ASN A 268 -12.90 -4.84 4.11
CA ASN A 268 -13.71 -3.81 3.44
C ASN A 268 -13.04 -2.42 3.44
N LYS A 269 -11.78 -2.32 3.89
CA LYS A 269 -11.08 -1.04 4.11
C LYS A 269 -9.58 -1.21 3.84
N GLU A 270 -9.16 -1.35 2.58
CA GLU A 270 -7.74 -1.40 2.20
C GLU A 270 -6.91 -0.17 2.59
N LYS A 271 -7.54 0.84 3.21
CA LYS A 271 -6.86 1.96 3.86
C LYS A 271 -6.38 1.65 5.27
N LYS A 272 -6.77 0.52 5.88
CA LYS A 272 -6.38 0.15 7.25
C LYS A 272 -5.59 -1.14 7.21
N LEU A 273 -4.28 -1.02 7.41
CA LEU A 273 -3.39 -2.15 7.61
C LEU A 273 -3.20 -2.38 9.11
N PHE A 274 -3.64 -3.53 9.61
CA PHE A 274 -3.42 -3.94 10.99
C PHE A 274 -2.10 -4.68 11.09
N ILE A 275 -1.34 -4.38 12.12
CA ILE A 275 0.03 -4.90 12.30
C ILE A 275 0.14 -5.43 13.72
N THR A 276 0.41 -6.73 13.85
CA THR A 276 0.86 -7.31 15.12
C THR A 276 2.35 -7.07 15.27
N ALA A 277 2.77 -6.58 16.43
CA ALA A 277 4.17 -6.24 16.67
C ALA A 277 4.52 -6.44 18.14
N ARG A 278 5.21 -7.56 18.41
CA ARG A 278 5.60 -8.00 19.76
C ARG A 278 4.45 -7.94 20.76
N THR A 279 4.36 -6.92 21.59
CA THR A 279 3.41 -6.84 22.71
C THR A 279 2.16 -6.02 22.38
N SER A 280 2.02 -5.56 21.13
CA SER A 280 0.97 -4.61 20.74
C SER A 280 0.34 -4.92 19.37
N LEU A 281 -0.90 -4.43 19.21
CA LEU A 281 -1.59 -4.30 17.93
C LEU A 281 -1.58 -2.84 17.49
N TYR A 282 -1.19 -2.61 16.24
CA TYR A 282 -1.21 -1.30 15.59
C TYR A 282 -2.14 -1.29 14.38
N CYS A 283 -2.54 -0.10 13.95
CA CYS A 283 -3.18 0.13 12.65
C CYS A 283 -2.48 1.28 11.95
N ALA A 284 -1.96 1.01 10.76
CA ALA A 284 -1.52 2.02 9.81
C ALA A 284 -2.71 2.37 8.92
N VAL A 285 -3.21 3.60 9.05
CA VAL A 285 -4.19 4.17 8.12
C VAL A 285 -3.42 4.72 6.94
N MET A 286 -3.43 4.01 5.82
CA MET A 286 -2.82 4.42 4.55
C MET A 286 -3.49 5.69 4.03
N GLU A 287 -2.69 6.73 3.86
CA GLU A 287 -3.11 7.97 3.21
C GLU A 287 -2.73 7.86 1.72
N ASN A 288 -3.65 8.22 0.82
CA ASN A 288 -3.29 8.24 -0.59
C ASN A 288 -2.22 9.31 -0.79
N ARG A 289 -1.07 8.93 -1.35
CA ARG A 289 0.09 9.82 -1.52
C ARG A 289 -0.26 11.08 -2.31
N LEU A 290 -1.20 11.00 -3.26
CA LEU A 290 -1.72 12.19 -3.95
C LEU A 290 -2.20 13.27 -2.98
N TYR A 291 -2.95 12.87 -1.95
CA TYR A 291 -3.58 13.79 -1.00
C TYR A 291 -2.62 14.30 0.09
N SER A 292 -1.38 13.81 0.11
CA SER A 292 -0.30 14.36 0.96
C SER A 292 0.35 15.61 0.36
N PHE A 293 0.16 15.87 -0.94
CA PHE A 293 0.75 17.04 -1.59
C PHE A 293 0.00 18.32 -1.22
N THR A 294 0.77 19.36 -0.91
CA THR A 294 0.31 20.75 -0.90
C THR A 294 0.90 21.43 -2.12
N VAL A 295 0.06 22.10 -2.90
CA VAL A 295 0.43 22.85 -4.10
C VAL A 295 -0.11 24.27 -3.99
N ASN A 296 0.43 25.21 -4.74
CA ASN A 296 -0.10 26.58 -4.73
C ASN A 296 -1.18 26.72 -5.80
N ASP A 297 -2.31 27.34 -5.47
CA ASP A 297 -3.29 27.76 -6.46
C ASP A 297 -2.71 28.82 -7.41
N ILE A 298 -3.49 29.25 -8.40
CA ILE A 298 -3.07 30.25 -9.38
C ILE A 298 -2.80 31.63 -8.74
N ASP A 299 -3.33 31.91 -7.55
CA ASP A 299 -3.07 33.15 -6.79
C ASP A 299 -1.91 32.99 -5.80
N SER A 300 -1.20 31.86 -5.84
CA SER A 300 -0.05 31.49 -5.00
C SER A 300 -0.38 31.15 -3.55
N SER A 301 -1.65 30.87 -3.24
CA SER A 301 -2.07 30.38 -1.92
C SER A 301 -1.88 28.86 -1.82
N PRO A 302 -1.38 28.32 -0.69
CA PRO A 302 -1.22 26.89 -0.52
C PRO A 302 -2.60 26.20 -0.42
N VAL A 303 -2.77 25.13 -1.19
CA VAL A 303 -3.96 24.27 -1.25
C VAL A 303 -3.54 22.83 -1.03
N SER A 304 -4.16 22.17 -0.07
CA SER A 304 -3.91 20.75 0.18
C SER A 304 -4.70 19.92 -0.84
N LEU A 305 -4.06 18.97 -1.51
CA LEU A 305 -4.78 18.09 -2.42
C LEU A 305 -5.80 17.19 -1.69
N SER A 306 -5.68 17.04 -0.37
CA SER A 306 -6.68 16.35 0.45
C SER A 306 -8.09 16.95 0.36
N GLU A 307 -8.22 18.23 -0.03
CA GLU A 307 -9.51 18.88 -0.29
C GLU A 307 -10.30 18.22 -1.44
N TYR A 308 -9.61 17.49 -2.32
CA TYR A 308 -10.20 16.76 -3.44
C TYR A 308 -10.42 15.28 -3.14
N GLN A 309 -10.22 14.84 -1.89
CA GLN A 309 -10.46 13.46 -1.50
C GLN A 309 -11.93 13.06 -1.67
N GLY A 310 -12.17 11.87 -2.25
CA GLY A 310 -13.52 11.38 -2.54
C GLY A 310 -14.12 11.90 -3.85
N ARG A 311 -13.41 12.76 -4.58
CA ARG A 311 -13.79 13.21 -5.93
C ARG A 311 -13.08 12.40 -7.00
N VAL A 312 -13.68 12.36 -8.20
CA VAL A 312 -12.97 11.95 -9.41
C VAL A 312 -12.20 13.16 -9.91
N VAL A 313 -10.88 13.03 -10.07
CA VAL A 313 -9.99 14.16 -10.35
C VAL A 313 -9.28 13.94 -11.69
N LEU A 314 -9.33 14.93 -12.58
CA LEU A 314 -8.53 14.97 -13.81
C LEU A 314 -7.39 15.98 -13.66
N VAL A 315 -6.17 15.50 -13.44
CA VAL A 315 -4.96 16.35 -13.37
C VAL A 315 -4.43 16.59 -14.77
N VAL A 316 -4.25 17.85 -15.16
CA VAL A 316 -3.84 18.22 -16.52
C VAL A 316 -2.72 19.26 -16.49
N ASN A 317 -1.60 18.99 -17.18
CA ASN A 317 -0.62 20.04 -17.44
C ASN A 317 -1.08 20.90 -18.61
N VAL A 318 -1.19 22.21 -18.45
CA VAL A 318 -1.81 23.10 -19.45
C VAL A 318 -0.83 24.17 -19.94
N ALA A 319 -1.11 24.74 -21.12
CA ALA A 319 -0.28 25.80 -21.71
C ALA A 319 -1.09 26.74 -22.61
N SER A 320 -0.92 28.06 -22.47
CA SER A 320 -1.68 29.08 -23.21
C SER A 320 -1.27 29.22 -24.68
N LYS A 321 0.02 29.05 -25.00
CA LYS A 321 0.56 29.20 -26.38
C LYS A 321 0.79 27.85 -27.09
N CYS A 322 -0.02 26.84 -26.76
CA CYS A 322 0.08 25.51 -27.34
C CYS A 322 -0.89 25.30 -28.53
N GLY A 323 -0.55 24.42 -29.47
CA GLY A 323 -1.50 23.98 -30.50
C GLY A 323 -2.74 23.27 -29.93
N PHE A 324 -2.68 22.79 -28.69
CA PHE A 324 -3.79 22.16 -27.98
C PHE A 324 -4.58 23.09 -27.06
N THR A 325 -4.28 24.40 -27.03
CA THR A 325 -4.94 25.37 -26.14
C THR A 325 -6.47 25.35 -26.24
N LYS A 326 -7.03 25.01 -27.41
CA LYS A 326 -8.50 24.86 -27.57
C LYS A 326 -9.14 23.84 -26.62
N GLN A 327 -8.36 22.91 -26.06
CA GLN A 327 -8.85 21.93 -25.08
C GLN A 327 -9.29 22.56 -23.76
N TYR A 328 -8.95 23.81 -23.44
CA TYR A 328 -9.53 24.51 -22.29
C TYR A 328 -11.06 24.54 -22.35
N ALA A 329 -11.64 24.75 -23.54
CA ALA A 329 -13.10 24.76 -23.71
C ALA A 329 -13.71 23.38 -23.41
N GLU A 330 -13.10 22.31 -23.94
CA GLU A 330 -13.57 20.94 -23.71
C GLU A 330 -13.32 20.47 -22.26
N LEU A 331 -12.26 20.92 -21.60
CA LEU A 331 -12.04 20.70 -20.16
C LEU A 331 -13.10 21.41 -19.31
N GLN A 332 -13.45 22.64 -19.69
CA GLN A 332 -14.49 23.41 -19.02
C GLN A 332 -15.86 22.77 -19.19
N GLU A 333 -16.20 22.32 -20.41
CA GLU A 333 -17.42 21.57 -20.68
C GLU A 333 -17.50 20.29 -19.84
N LEU A 334 -16.42 19.50 -19.82
CA LEU A 334 -16.33 18.29 -19.02
C LEU A 334 -16.50 18.56 -17.52
N TYR A 335 -15.88 19.63 -17.02
CA TYR A 335 -16.01 20.07 -15.64
C TYR A 335 -17.45 20.44 -15.30
N GLU A 336 -18.08 21.32 -16.08
CA GLU A 336 -19.47 21.74 -15.87
C GLU A 336 -20.44 20.57 -15.91
N LYS A 337 -20.20 19.60 -16.80
CA LYS A 337 -21.07 18.42 -16.93
C LYS A 337 -21.10 17.55 -15.68
N TYR A 338 -19.97 17.33 -15.02
CA TYR A 338 -19.85 16.32 -13.95
C TYR A 338 -19.50 16.89 -12.56
N LYS A 339 -19.26 18.21 -12.42
CA LYS A 339 -18.80 18.80 -11.15
C LYS A 339 -19.75 18.51 -9.97
N ASP A 340 -21.06 18.50 -10.22
CA ASP A 340 -22.08 18.27 -9.20
C ASP A 340 -22.21 16.78 -8.82
N GLU A 341 -21.64 15.88 -9.62
CA GLU A 341 -21.53 14.44 -9.34
C GLU A 341 -20.24 14.08 -8.58
N GLY A 342 -19.40 15.09 -8.28
CA GLY A 342 -18.13 14.93 -7.59
C GLY A 342 -16.92 14.78 -8.51
N PHE A 343 -16.97 15.32 -9.72
CA PHE A 343 -15.81 15.45 -10.62
C PHE A 343 -15.11 16.80 -10.46
N THR A 344 -13.80 16.87 -10.72
CA THR A 344 -13.08 18.13 -10.86
C THR A 344 -11.89 18.02 -11.82
N VAL A 345 -11.52 19.14 -12.43
CA VAL A 345 -10.28 19.29 -13.21
C VAL A 345 -9.28 20.10 -12.38
N LEU A 346 -8.02 19.66 -12.33
CA LEU A 346 -6.92 20.43 -11.73
C LEU A 346 -5.94 20.84 -12.84
N GLY A 347 -5.97 22.12 -13.21
CA GLY A 347 -5.14 22.68 -14.28
C GLY A 347 -3.81 23.21 -13.76
N PHE A 348 -2.71 22.62 -14.20
CA PHE A 348 -1.35 22.98 -13.82
C PHE A 348 -0.58 23.59 -15.01
N PRO A 349 -0.42 24.92 -15.08
CA PRO A 349 0.34 25.55 -16.14
C PRO A 349 1.80 25.06 -16.14
N ALA A 350 2.33 24.69 -17.31
CA ALA A 350 3.68 24.14 -17.43
C ALA A 350 4.43 24.74 -18.60
N ASN A 351 5.64 25.25 -18.35
CA ASN A 351 6.47 25.88 -19.39
C ASN A 351 7.57 24.97 -19.94
N ASN A 352 7.58 23.68 -19.55
CA ASN A 352 8.63 22.73 -19.90
C ASN A 352 8.71 22.36 -21.40
N PHE A 353 7.71 22.76 -22.20
CA PHE A 353 7.58 22.37 -23.60
C PHE A 353 7.51 23.61 -24.49
N ALA A 354 8.58 23.83 -25.25
CA ALA A 354 8.73 24.93 -26.22
C ALA A 354 8.39 26.34 -25.66
N ASN A 355 8.59 26.55 -24.35
CA ASN A 355 8.28 27.80 -23.66
C ASN A 355 6.85 28.33 -23.95
N GLN A 356 5.88 27.41 -24.04
CA GLN A 356 4.49 27.72 -24.43
C GLN A 356 3.61 28.27 -23.30
N GLU A 357 4.16 28.44 -22.10
CA GLU A 357 3.47 29.06 -20.97
C GLU A 357 4.41 30.09 -20.28
N PRO A 358 4.83 31.15 -20.98
CA PRO A 358 5.85 32.06 -20.46
C PRO A 358 5.31 33.05 -19.41
N GLY A 359 4.00 33.33 -19.41
CA GLY A 359 3.39 34.36 -18.56
C GLY A 359 3.42 34.04 -17.07
N SER A 360 3.28 35.05 -16.22
CA SER A 360 3.04 34.93 -14.78
C SER A 360 1.71 34.22 -14.48
N ASN A 361 1.52 33.74 -13.25
CA ASN A 361 0.27 33.11 -12.85
C ASN A 361 -0.95 34.03 -13.08
N ALA A 362 -0.82 35.34 -12.83
CA ALA A 362 -1.88 36.32 -13.07
C ALA A 362 -2.23 36.45 -14.56
N GLU A 363 -1.23 36.48 -15.45
CA GLU A 363 -1.45 36.52 -16.90
C GLU A 363 -2.11 35.22 -17.40
N ILE A 364 -1.70 34.07 -16.86
CA ILE A 364 -2.27 32.76 -17.19
C ILE A 364 -3.72 32.68 -16.74
N LYS A 365 -4.02 33.10 -15.50
CA LYS A 365 -5.39 33.18 -14.96
C LYS A 365 -6.27 34.02 -15.88
N ASN A 366 -5.83 35.25 -16.17
CA ASN A 366 -6.55 36.17 -17.05
C ASN A 366 -6.78 35.58 -18.43
N PHE A 367 -5.78 34.92 -19.02
CA PHE A 367 -5.92 34.25 -20.31
C PHE A 367 -6.99 33.14 -20.27
N CYS A 368 -6.92 32.25 -19.28
CA CYS A 368 -7.85 31.12 -19.17
C CYS A 368 -9.29 31.58 -18.92
N THR A 369 -9.49 32.57 -18.02
CA THR A 369 -10.80 33.11 -17.72
C THR A 369 -11.37 33.91 -18.89
N SER A 370 -10.62 34.88 -19.44
CA SER A 370 -11.15 35.77 -20.50
C SER A 370 -11.40 35.07 -21.83
N LYS A 371 -10.61 34.04 -22.16
CA LYS A 371 -10.69 33.38 -23.47
C LYS A 371 -11.56 32.12 -23.47
N PHE A 372 -11.62 31.40 -22.36
CA PHE A 372 -12.28 30.10 -22.28
C PHE A 372 -13.29 29.98 -21.14
N ASN A 373 -13.48 31.05 -20.34
CA ASN A 373 -14.35 31.05 -19.16
C ASN A 373 -14.04 29.88 -18.21
N VAL A 374 -12.75 29.60 -18.00
CA VAL A 374 -12.31 28.54 -17.09
C VAL A 374 -12.76 28.85 -15.66
N THR A 375 -13.51 27.93 -15.05
CA THR A 375 -13.97 27.98 -13.66
C THR A 375 -13.44 26.81 -12.82
N PHE A 376 -12.89 25.77 -13.43
CA PHE A 376 -12.23 24.70 -12.68
C PHE A 376 -10.94 25.20 -11.99
N PRO A 377 -10.51 24.56 -10.89
CA PRO A 377 -9.30 24.94 -10.17
C PRO A 377 -8.05 25.02 -11.05
N MET A 378 -7.42 26.20 -11.05
CA MET A 378 -6.13 26.46 -11.68
C MET A 378 -5.06 26.63 -10.60
N PHE A 379 -3.87 26.10 -10.87
CA PHE A 379 -2.74 26.12 -9.95
C PHE A 379 -1.61 26.99 -10.46
N SER A 380 -0.66 27.30 -9.58
CA SER A 380 0.58 27.96 -9.93
C SER A 380 1.34 27.17 -10.99
N LYS A 381 2.08 27.88 -11.84
CA LYS A 381 2.96 27.27 -12.81
C LYS A 381 3.94 26.30 -12.14
N ILE A 382 4.06 25.11 -12.71
CA ILE A 382 4.81 24.00 -12.11
C ILE A 382 5.67 23.29 -13.16
N SER A 383 6.78 22.70 -12.70
CA SER A 383 7.65 21.89 -13.57
C SER A 383 7.18 20.45 -13.61
N VAL A 384 6.95 19.92 -14.81
CA VAL A 384 6.36 18.58 -15.01
C VAL A 384 7.33 17.55 -15.61
N LYS A 385 8.60 17.94 -15.80
CA LYS A 385 9.69 17.08 -16.31
C LYS A 385 11.03 17.74 -16.06
N GLY A 386 12.09 16.93 -16.09
CA GLY A 386 13.47 17.41 -15.93
C GLY A 386 13.99 17.20 -14.51
N LYS A 387 15.15 17.80 -14.21
CA LYS A 387 15.77 17.70 -12.88
C LYS A 387 15.00 18.46 -11.80
N ASP A 388 14.21 19.44 -12.23
CA ASP A 388 13.36 20.30 -11.42
C ASP A 388 11.90 19.83 -11.39
N ILE A 389 11.61 18.59 -11.84
CA ILE A 389 10.25 18.04 -11.81
C ILE A 389 9.65 18.15 -10.40
N HIS A 390 8.42 18.64 -10.34
CA HIS A 390 7.72 18.77 -9.07
C HIS A 390 7.33 17.39 -8.50
N PRO A 391 7.40 17.16 -7.17
CA PRO A 391 7.08 15.88 -6.55
C PRO A 391 5.72 15.26 -6.93
N LEU A 392 4.69 16.09 -7.15
CA LEU A 392 3.40 15.64 -7.67
C LEU A 392 3.54 14.95 -9.04
N TYR A 393 4.27 15.55 -9.98
CA TYR A 393 4.44 14.97 -11.32
C TYR A 393 5.45 13.82 -11.30
N ASP A 394 6.45 13.84 -10.41
CA ASP A 394 7.31 12.67 -10.18
C ASP A 394 6.46 11.45 -9.73
N TYR A 395 5.58 11.64 -8.75
CA TYR A 395 4.60 10.62 -8.32
C TYR A 395 3.70 10.12 -9.47
N LEU A 396 3.12 11.02 -10.25
CA LEU A 396 2.22 10.66 -11.36
C LEU A 396 2.95 9.93 -12.51
N THR A 397 4.25 10.14 -12.66
CA THR A 397 5.05 9.56 -13.75
C THR A 397 5.91 8.36 -13.34
N ASP A 398 6.04 8.09 -12.04
CA ASP A 398 6.75 6.91 -11.51
C ASP A 398 5.83 5.69 -11.49
N LYS A 399 6.15 4.69 -12.32
CA LYS A 399 5.43 3.40 -12.42
C LYS A 399 5.31 2.66 -11.08
N SER A 400 6.29 2.82 -10.20
CA SER A 400 6.25 2.19 -8.88
C SER A 400 5.28 2.87 -7.91
N GLN A 401 4.87 4.11 -8.20
CA GLN A 401 3.97 4.87 -7.33
C GLN A 401 2.56 4.97 -7.90
N SER A 402 2.43 5.18 -9.22
CA SER A 402 1.15 5.34 -9.93
C SER A 402 0.74 4.13 -10.78
N GLY A 403 1.43 3.01 -10.63
CA GLY A 403 1.13 1.76 -11.32
C GLY A 403 1.24 1.84 -12.85
N GLU A 404 0.47 1.01 -13.55
CA GLU A 404 0.49 0.91 -15.02
C GLU A 404 0.07 2.19 -15.74
N ASN A 405 -0.67 3.07 -15.07
CA ASN A 405 -1.11 4.35 -15.62
C ASN A 405 -0.07 5.47 -15.46
N ALA A 406 1.06 5.19 -14.81
CA ALA A 406 2.17 6.13 -14.77
C ALA A 406 2.75 6.34 -16.16
N HIS A 407 2.84 7.59 -16.60
CA HIS A 407 3.33 7.90 -17.95
C HIS A 407 4.14 9.19 -17.94
N LYS A 408 5.30 9.19 -18.60
CA LYS A 408 6.11 10.41 -18.75
C LYS A 408 5.32 11.49 -19.48
N ILE A 409 5.43 12.73 -19.03
CA ILE A 409 4.83 13.87 -19.72
C ILE A 409 5.62 14.14 -21.00
N THR A 410 4.97 13.96 -22.14
CA THR A 410 5.60 14.10 -23.46
C THR A 410 5.38 15.50 -24.05
N TRP A 411 4.29 16.17 -23.66
CA TRP A 411 3.92 17.50 -24.14
C TRP A 411 2.89 18.17 -23.21
N ASN A 412 2.39 19.36 -23.57
CA ASN A 412 1.27 20.02 -22.88
C ASN A 412 -0.05 19.25 -23.11
N PHE A 413 -1.00 19.36 -22.18
CA PHE A 413 -2.32 18.73 -22.18
C PHE A 413 -2.33 17.20 -21.99
N ASN A 414 -1.34 16.64 -21.29
CA ASN A 414 -1.39 15.26 -20.79
C ASN A 414 -2.30 15.21 -19.56
N LYS A 415 -3.03 14.11 -19.37
CA LYS A 415 -4.12 14.00 -18.39
C LYS A 415 -3.97 12.73 -17.58
N PHE A 416 -4.05 12.83 -16.26
CA PHE A 416 -4.17 11.68 -15.36
C PHE A 416 -5.55 11.71 -14.73
N LEU A 417 -6.30 10.62 -14.90
CA LEU A 417 -7.58 10.45 -14.24
C LEU A 417 -7.39 9.67 -12.95
N ILE A 418 -7.95 10.19 -11.89
CA ILE A 418 -7.79 9.71 -10.52
C ILE A 418 -9.19 9.43 -9.97
N ASN A 419 -9.40 8.25 -9.40
CA ASN A 419 -10.70 7.87 -8.83
C ASN A 419 -10.92 8.47 -7.43
N ARG A 420 -12.11 8.24 -6.85
CA ARG A 420 -12.46 8.73 -5.49
C ARG A 420 -11.53 8.25 -4.38
N ALA A 421 -10.85 7.11 -4.59
CA ALA A 421 -9.85 6.58 -3.66
C ALA A 421 -8.48 7.27 -3.77
N GLY A 422 -8.28 8.11 -4.79
CA GLY A 422 -7.03 8.82 -5.10
C GLY A 422 -6.07 8.04 -6.00
N ASN A 423 -6.49 6.90 -6.56
CA ASN A 423 -5.64 6.06 -7.41
C ASN A 423 -5.69 6.55 -8.86
N THR A 424 -4.54 6.58 -9.53
CA THR A 424 -4.45 6.88 -10.97
C THR A 424 -5.01 5.71 -11.78
N ILE A 425 -6.18 5.91 -12.42
CA ILE A 425 -6.94 4.87 -13.13
C ILE A 425 -6.88 4.97 -14.66
N ALA A 426 -6.36 6.08 -15.19
CA ALA A 426 -6.08 6.24 -16.61
C ALA A 426 -5.10 7.39 -16.89
N TYR A 427 -4.40 7.29 -18.02
CA TYR A 427 -3.61 8.37 -18.61
C TYR A 427 -4.06 8.64 -20.05
N PHE A 428 -4.09 9.92 -20.45
CA PHE A 428 -4.40 10.35 -21.81
C PHE A 428 -3.38 11.38 -22.30
N GLY A 429 -2.83 11.15 -23.50
CA GLY A 429 -1.86 12.07 -24.11
C GLY A 429 -2.51 13.32 -24.70
N SER A 430 -1.68 14.28 -25.13
CA SER A 430 -2.11 15.58 -25.64
C SER A 430 -3.13 15.53 -26.77
N ARG A 431 -3.05 14.52 -27.64
CA ARG A 431 -3.93 14.40 -28.82
C ARG A 431 -5.33 13.92 -28.46
N THR A 432 -5.52 13.33 -27.29
CA THR A 432 -6.83 12.89 -26.83
C THR A 432 -7.61 14.12 -26.35
N SER A 433 -8.73 14.40 -27.03
CA SER A 433 -9.70 15.42 -26.63
C SER A 433 -10.23 15.10 -25.23
N PRO A 434 -10.38 16.09 -24.32
CA PRO A 434 -11.09 15.92 -23.06
C PRO A 434 -12.49 15.27 -23.20
N MET A 435 -13.17 15.50 -24.31
CA MET A 435 -14.50 14.94 -24.61
C MET A 435 -14.45 13.62 -25.39
N ASP A 436 -13.25 13.04 -25.58
CA ASP A 436 -13.11 11.71 -26.19
C ASP A 436 -13.90 10.67 -25.37
N LYS A 437 -14.63 9.79 -26.07
CA LYS A 437 -15.48 8.76 -25.46
C LYS A 437 -14.72 7.93 -24.41
N LYS A 438 -13.43 7.67 -24.60
CA LYS A 438 -12.61 6.90 -23.66
C LYS A 438 -12.42 7.63 -22.33
N ILE A 439 -12.28 8.96 -22.36
CA ILE A 439 -12.17 9.77 -21.14
C ILE A 439 -13.52 9.81 -20.44
N VAL A 440 -14.58 10.13 -21.18
CA VAL A 440 -15.95 10.24 -20.66
C VAL A 440 -16.40 8.94 -19.98
N GLN A 441 -16.24 7.79 -20.65
CA GLN A 441 -16.61 6.49 -20.08
C GLN A 441 -15.83 6.14 -18.81
N LYS A 442 -14.54 6.52 -18.74
CA LYS A 442 -13.71 6.29 -17.56
C LYS A 442 -14.15 7.18 -16.38
N ILE A 443 -14.55 8.42 -16.65
CA ILE A 443 -15.10 9.33 -15.64
C ILE A 443 -16.43 8.81 -15.13
N GLU A 444 -17.37 8.49 -16.03
CA GLU A 444 -18.70 7.99 -15.66
C GLU A 444 -18.60 6.70 -14.83
N LYS A 445 -17.73 5.77 -15.22
CA LYS A 445 -17.45 4.57 -14.42
C LYS A 445 -16.91 4.93 -13.03
N ALA A 446 -15.91 5.81 -12.96
CA ALA A 446 -15.30 6.20 -11.69
C ALA A 446 -16.22 7.01 -10.78
N LEU A 447 -17.27 7.64 -11.31
CA LEU A 447 -18.28 8.35 -10.54
C LEU A 447 -19.29 7.42 -9.86
N GLN A 448 -19.48 6.21 -10.42
CA GLN A 448 -20.38 5.15 -9.92
C GLN A 448 -19.72 4.25 -8.87
N GLU A 449 -18.38 4.24 -8.81
CA GLU A 449 -17.55 3.59 -7.78
C GLU A 449 -17.36 4.51 -6.57
#